data_AF-A0AAT9HE10-F1
#
_entry.id   AF-A0AAT9HE10-F1
#
_cell.length_a   1.000
_cell.length_b   1.000
_cell.length_c   1.000
_cell.angle_alpha   90.00
_cell.angle_beta   90.00
_cell.angle_gamma   90.00
#
_symmetry.space_group_name_H-M   'P 1'
#
loop_
_entity.id
_entity.type
_entity.pdbx_description
1 polymer ?
#
loop_
_entity_poly.entity_id
_entity_poly.type
_entity_poly.pdbx_seq_one_letter_code
_entity_poly.pdbx_strand_id
1 'polypeptide(L)'
;MLVAGDEMGRTQRGNNNAYCQDNEVGWVDWTLLEDPDWRPLFELTSRLIALRHHHPVLRRRAFFSGRAHSADGLRDLAWFTPRGTEMTEGDWYAPAATLGMYLSGRDIPGRDEHGAPVLDDSFLAVLHAGADPVEFELPGAPWAQGYEVVVDTGREEQSEPPGTEHPAGTTVTVPGRTVLLLRVRG
;
A
#
# COMPACT_ATOMS: atom_id res chain seq x y z
N MET A 1 -12.48 6.95 1.16
CA MET A 1 -13.33 7.88 0.38
C MET A 1 -12.42 8.53 -0.64
N LEU A 2 -12.85 8.65 -1.89
CA LEU A 2 -12.12 9.31 -2.96
C LEU A 2 -12.94 10.55 -3.39
N VAL A 3 -12.28 11.67 -3.67
CA VAL A 3 -12.96 12.86 -4.22
C VAL A 3 -13.05 12.68 -5.73
N ALA A 4 -14.23 12.92 -6.31
CA ALA A 4 -14.44 12.73 -7.75
C ALA A 4 -13.50 13.61 -8.58
N GLY A 5 -12.76 12.99 -9.48
CA GLY A 5 -11.77 13.60 -10.36
C GLY A 5 -10.32 13.49 -9.89
N ASP A 6 -10.08 13.10 -8.63
CA ASP A 6 -8.71 12.87 -8.12
C ASP A 6 -8.01 11.75 -8.91
N GLU A 7 -8.77 10.78 -9.42
CA GLU A 7 -8.28 9.66 -10.23
C GLU A 7 -7.71 10.08 -11.60
N MET A 8 -7.95 11.31 -12.05
CA MET A 8 -7.59 11.77 -13.39
C MET A 8 -7.03 13.22 -13.38
N GLY A 9 -6.50 13.66 -12.24
CA GLY A 9 -5.79 14.95 -12.17
C GLY A 9 -6.68 16.19 -12.14
N ARG A 10 -7.94 16.09 -11.68
CA ARG A 10 -8.81 17.26 -11.51
C ARG A 10 -8.12 18.35 -10.70
N THR A 11 -8.22 19.58 -11.16
CA THR A 11 -7.58 20.73 -10.51
C THR A 11 -8.56 21.88 -10.29
N GLN A 12 -8.49 22.48 -9.10
CA GLN A 12 -9.13 23.77 -8.80
C GLN A 12 -8.13 24.94 -8.92
N ARG A 13 -7.01 24.72 -9.63
CA ARG A 13 -5.91 25.69 -9.83
C ARG A 13 -5.36 26.27 -8.53
N GLY A 14 -5.29 25.43 -7.49
CA GLY A 14 -4.82 25.81 -6.15
C GLY A 14 -5.87 26.48 -5.26
N ASN A 15 -7.10 26.70 -5.73
CA ASN A 15 -8.20 27.10 -4.87
C ASN A 15 -8.63 25.91 -4.01
N ASN A 16 -8.51 26.02 -2.68
CA ASN A 16 -8.95 24.98 -1.74
C ASN A 16 -10.36 25.21 -1.18
N ASN A 17 -11.09 26.20 -1.72
CA ASN A 17 -12.41 26.60 -1.26
C ASN A 17 -13.30 27.09 -2.43
N ALA A 18 -13.46 26.26 -3.47
CA ALA A 18 -14.24 26.57 -4.67
C ALA A 18 -15.79 26.54 -4.45
N TYR A 19 -16.28 26.86 -3.25
CA TYR A 19 -17.68 26.66 -2.86
C TYR A 19 -18.70 27.50 -3.68
N CYS A 20 -18.28 28.66 -4.19
CA CYS A 20 -19.11 29.57 -4.99
C CYS A 20 -18.78 29.54 -6.49
N GLN A 21 -17.99 28.56 -6.94
CA GLN A 21 -17.51 28.48 -8.32
C GLN A 21 -18.36 27.49 -9.11
N ASP A 22 -19.42 27.98 -9.74
CA ASP A 22 -20.17 27.23 -10.76
C ASP A 22 -19.61 27.53 -12.16
N ASN A 23 -18.41 27.00 -12.42
CA ASN A 23 -17.66 27.15 -13.67
C ASN A 23 -16.59 26.04 -13.76
N GLU A 24 -15.69 26.14 -14.73
CA GLU A 24 -14.64 25.15 -15.01
C GLU A 24 -13.70 24.87 -13.83
N VAL A 25 -13.60 25.76 -12.83
CA VAL A 25 -12.86 25.50 -11.59
C VAL A 25 -13.59 24.49 -10.70
N GLY A 26 -14.93 24.54 -10.69
CA GLY A 26 -15.78 23.66 -9.87
C GLY A 26 -16.17 22.36 -10.59
N TRP A 27 -16.32 22.40 -11.91
CA TRP A 27 -16.77 21.27 -12.72
C TRP A 27 -15.75 20.11 -12.75
N VAL A 28 -16.24 18.91 -13.12
CA VAL A 28 -15.38 17.76 -13.43
C VAL A 28 -15.12 17.75 -14.93
N ASP A 29 -13.86 17.87 -15.32
CA ASP A 29 -13.43 17.79 -16.71
C ASP A 29 -13.16 16.33 -17.10
N TRP A 30 -14.06 15.76 -17.89
CA TRP A 30 -13.95 14.36 -18.35
C TRP A 30 -12.95 14.16 -19.48
N THR A 31 -12.52 15.24 -20.15
CA THR A 31 -11.51 15.12 -21.22
C THR A 31 -10.13 14.76 -20.68
N LEU A 32 -9.91 14.93 -19.36
CA LEU A 32 -8.70 14.48 -18.66
C LEU A 32 -8.47 12.96 -18.77
N LEU A 33 -9.53 12.16 -19.00
CA LEU A 33 -9.38 10.72 -19.27
C LEU A 33 -8.74 10.44 -20.63
N GLU A 34 -8.68 11.40 -21.54
CA GLU A 34 -8.03 11.25 -22.84
C GLU A 34 -6.57 11.72 -22.81
N ASP A 35 -6.18 12.43 -21.75
CA ASP A 35 -4.83 12.93 -21.54
C ASP A 35 -3.88 11.79 -21.15
N PRO A 36 -2.82 11.52 -21.94
CA PRO A 36 -1.84 10.48 -21.61
C PRO A 36 -1.10 10.76 -20.30
N ASP A 37 -0.97 12.01 -19.85
CA ASP A 37 -0.27 12.35 -18.60
C ASP A 37 -1.08 11.91 -17.35
N TRP A 38 -2.41 11.88 -17.46
CA TRP A 38 -3.31 11.48 -16.36
C TRP A 38 -3.75 10.02 -16.43
N ARG A 39 -3.58 9.36 -17.58
CA ARG A 39 -3.92 7.94 -17.77
C ARG A 39 -3.26 7.02 -16.71
N PRO A 40 -1.96 7.13 -16.39
CA PRO A 40 -1.34 6.26 -15.39
C PRO A 40 -1.93 6.42 -13.98
N LEU A 41 -2.32 7.64 -13.61
CA LEU A 41 -2.98 7.89 -12.32
C LEU A 41 -4.34 7.19 -12.23
N PHE A 42 -5.11 7.22 -13.33
CA PHE A 42 -6.39 6.54 -13.42
C PHE A 42 -6.23 5.01 -13.33
N GLU A 43 -5.24 4.46 -14.02
CA GLU A 43 -4.92 3.03 -14.00
C GLU A 43 -4.45 2.57 -12.61
N LEU A 44 -3.54 3.32 -11.98
CA LEU A 44 -3.11 3.07 -10.62
C LEU A 44 -4.30 3.11 -9.65
N THR A 45 -5.13 4.16 -9.72
CA THR A 45 -6.29 4.31 -8.85
C THR A 45 -7.26 3.14 -9.01
N SER A 46 -7.57 2.77 -10.26
CA SER A 46 -8.44 1.62 -10.57
C SER A 46 -7.89 0.32 -10.00
N ARG A 47 -6.58 0.08 -10.15
CA ARG A 47 -5.91 -1.10 -9.61
C ARG A 47 -5.87 -1.12 -8.09
N LEU A 48 -5.66 0.02 -7.43
CA LEU A 48 -5.71 0.13 -5.97
C LEU A 48 -7.11 -0.18 -5.42
N ILE A 49 -8.15 0.29 -6.09
CA ILE A 49 -9.54 -0.03 -5.74
C ILE A 49 -9.79 -1.54 -5.91
N ALA A 50 -9.35 -2.12 -7.04
CA ALA A 50 -9.47 -3.55 -7.28
C ALA A 50 -8.72 -4.35 -6.21
N LEU A 51 -7.48 -4.02 -5.89
CA LEU A 51 -6.68 -4.68 -4.84
C LEU A 51 -7.41 -4.63 -3.50
N ARG A 52 -7.88 -3.45 -3.09
CA ARG A 52 -8.63 -3.28 -1.84
C ARG A 52 -9.90 -4.14 -1.80
N HIS A 53 -10.59 -4.32 -2.93
CA HIS A 53 -11.80 -5.12 -3.00
C HIS A 53 -11.48 -6.63 -2.92
N HIS A 54 -10.49 -7.08 -3.68
CA HIS A 54 -10.11 -8.49 -3.78
C HIS A 54 -9.43 -9.04 -2.52
N HIS A 55 -8.79 -8.18 -1.73
CA HIS A 55 -8.02 -8.61 -0.56
C HIS A 55 -8.67 -8.15 0.76
N PRO A 56 -9.43 -9.03 1.45
CA PRO A 56 -10.01 -8.75 2.76
C PRO A 56 -9.02 -8.19 3.80
N VAL A 57 -7.73 -8.55 3.74
CA VAL A 57 -6.71 -8.04 4.67
C VAL A 57 -6.56 -6.51 4.59
N LEU A 58 -6.82 -5.92 3.41
CA LEU A 58 -6.77 -4.48 3.15
C LEU A 58 -8.09 -3.75 3.51
N ARG A 59 -9.13 -4.48 3.91
CA ARG A 59 -10.47 -3.94 4.23
C ARG A 59 -11.11 -4.62 5.44
N ARG A 60 -10.30 -4.94 6.45
CA ARG A 60 -10.74 -5.57 7.71
C ARG A 60 -11.87 -4.79 8.38
N ARG A 61 -12.78 -5.53 9.03
CA ARG A 61 -13.91 -5.00 9.81
C ARG A 61 -13.57 -4.80 11.29
N ALA A 62 -12.42 -5.30 11.73
CA ALA A 62 -11.91 -5.19 13.09
C ALA A 62 -10.45 -4.75 13.07
N PHE A 63 -10.02 -4.06 14.14
CA PHE A 63 -8.64 -3.62 14.30
C PHE A 63 -7.65 -4.80 14.28
N PHE A 64 -6.42 -4.50 13.91
CA PHE A 64 -5.28 -5.38 14.13
C PHE A 64 -4.97 -5.45 15.62
N SER A 65 -4.62 -6.64 16.08
CA SER A 65 -4.33 -6.86 17.50
C SER A 65 -2.85 -6.64 17.85
N GLY A 66 -1.96 -6.81 16.87
CA GLY A 66 -0.51 -6.85 17.07
C GLY A 66 -0.03 -8.07 17.87
N ARG A 67 -0.88 -9.09 18.03
CA ARG A 67 -0.61 -10.31 18.81
C ARG A 67 -0.61 -11.53 17.89
N ALA A 68 0.09 -12.56 18.32
CA ALA A 68 0.05 -13.84 17.65
C ALA A 68 -1.29 -14.53 17.93
N HIS A 69 -2.03 -14.86 16.87
CA HIS A 69 -3.30 -15.60 16.97
C HIS A 69 -3.24 -16.97 16.29
N SER A 70 -2.30 -17.15 15.37
CA SER A 70 -2.08 -18.37 14.60
C SER A 70 -1.17 -19.37 15.31
N ALA A 71 -1.28 -20.64 14.92
CA ALA A 71 -0.43 -21.72 15.41
C ALA A 71 1.06 -21.56 15.02
N ASP A 72 1.36 -20.75 13.99
CA ASP A 72 2.73 -20.41 13.58
C ASP A 72 3.34 -19.26 14.43
N GLY A 73 2.57 -18.67 15.35
CA GLY A 73 3.04 -17.66 16.28
C GLY A 73 3.28 -16.27 15.65
N LEU A 74 2.89 -16.07 14.40
CA LEU A 74 3.03 -14.78 13.71
C LEU A 74 1.94 -13.80 14.14
N ARG A 75 2.30 -12.52 14.19
CA ARG A 75 1.36 -11.44 14.52
C ARG A 75 0.52 -11.06 13.30
N ASP A 76 -0.72 -10.64 13.57
CA ASP A 76 -1.62 -10.19 12.50
C ASP A 76 -1.18 -8.86 11.84
N LEU A 77 -0.29 -8.12 12.51
CA LEU A 77 0.37 -6.89 12.06
C LEU A 77 1.77 -6.82 12.67
N ALA A 78 2.75 -6.41 11.87
CA ALA A 78 4.10 -6.08 12.34
C ALA A 78 4.63 -4.86 11.60
N TRP A 79 5.50 -4.09 12.27
CA TRP A 79 6.10 -2.89 11.72
C TRP A 79 7.61 -3.05 11.65
N PHE A 80 8.22 -2.56 10.59
CA PHE A 80 9.63 -2.78 10.29
C PHE A 80 10.36 -1.45 10.07
N THR A 81 11.59 -1.40 10.57
CA THR A 81 12.55 -0.36 10.20
C THR A 81 13.05 -0.60 8.77
N PRO A 82 13.75 0.37 8.14
CA PRO A 82 14.41 0.15 6.85
C PRO A 82 15.45 -0.98 6.85
N ARG A 83 15.88 -1.45 8.02
CA ARG A 83 16.82 -2.56 8.16
C ARG A 83 16.13 -3.92 8.22
N GLY A 84 14.85 -4.00 7.87
CA GLY A 84 14.09 -5.25 7.89
C GLY A 84 13.87 -5.82 9.29
N THR A 85 14.26 -5.08 10.33
CA THR A 85 14.06 -5.45 11.74
C THR A 85 12.72 -4.96 12.22
N GLU A 86 12.04 -5.75 13.03
CA GLU A 86 10.79 -5.31 13.64
C GLU A 86 11.05 -4.11 14.56
N MET A 87 10.17 -3.11 14.49
CA MET A 87 10.27 -1.88 15.27
C MET A 87 10.12 -2.17 16.76
N THR A 88 11.08 -1.66 17.53
CA THR A 88 11.01 -1.61 18.99
C THR A 88 10.25 -0.37 19.46
N GLU A 89 9.92 -0.30 20.76
CA GLU A 89 9.34 0.91 21.36
C GLU A 89 10.19 2.16 21.10
N GLY A 90 11.52 2.04 21.16
CA GLY A 90 12.42 3.18 20.88
C GLY A 90 12.30 3.69 19.44
N ASP A 91 12.13 2.79 18.47
CA ASP A 91 11.97 3.14 17.06
C ASP A 91 10.67 3.92 16.80
N TRP A 92 9.61 3.63 17.57
CA TRP A 92 8.33 4.33 17.46
C TRP A 92 8.41 5.81 17.83
N TYR A 93 9.30 6.17 18.75
CA TYR A 93 9.51 7.54 19.17
C TYR A 93 10.66 8.24 18.42
N ALA A 94 11.38 7.51 17.58
CA ALA A 94 12.44 8.08 16.75
C ALA A 94 11.85 8.78 15.51
N PRO A 95 12.46 9.87 15.03
CA PRO A 95 12.11 10.43 13.73
C PRO A 95 12.35 9.40 12.62
N ALA A 96 11.30 9.06 11.87
CA ALA A 96 11.38 8.12 10.76
C ALA A 96 10.66 8.69 9.53
N ALA A 97 11.31 8.58 8.37
CA ALA A 97 10.71 8.91 7.07
C ALA A 97 10.30 7.64 6.29
N THR A 98 10.61 6.46 6.82
CA THR A 98 10.41 5.18 6.16
C THR A 98 9.94 4.16 7.16
N LEU A 99 8.92 3.40 6.80
CA LEU A 99 8.41 2.31 7.62
C LEU A 99 7.90 1.17 6.73
N GLY A 100 8.08 -0.05 7.21
CA GLY A 100 7.43 -1.24 6.65
C GLY A 100 6.25 -1.65 7.51
N MET A 101 5.15 -2.03 6.89
CA MET A 101 3.94 -2.52 7.56
C MET A 101 3.53 -3.87 6.96
N TYR A 102 3.72 -4.93 7.73
CA TYR A 102 3.32 -6.28 7.36
C TYR A 102 1.89 -6.56 7.82
N LEU A 103 1.07 -7.10 6.93
CA LEU A 103 -0.33 -7.45 7.16
C LEU A 103 -0.51 -8.95 6.93
N SER A 104 -0.87 -9.70 7.98
CA SER A 104 -1.12 -11.14 7.85
C SER A 104 -2.48 -11.39 7.23
N GLY A 105 -2.51 -12.10 6.09
CA GLY A 105 -3.73 -12.62 5.48
C GLY A 105 -4.27 -13.89 6.15
N ARG A 106 -3.52 -14.48 7.10
CA ARG A 106 -3.88 -15.74 7.77
C ARG A 106 -4.77 -15.55 8.99
N ASP A 107 -4.70 -14.37 9.63
CA ASP A 107 -5.37 -14.07 10.90
C ASP A 107 -6.39 -12.92 10.74
N ILE A 108 -7.26 -13.02 9.75
CA ILE A 108 -8.30 -12.02 9.50
C ILE A 108 -9.48 -12.32 10.44
N PRO A 109 -9.84 -11.40 11.37
CA PRO A 109 -10.96 -11.64 12.27
C PRO A 109 -12.29 -11.71 11.53
N GLY A 110 -13.07 -12.73 11.86
CA GLY A 110 -14.40 -12.94 11.31
C GLY A 110 -14.54 -14.30 10.64
N ARG A 111 -15.72 -14.54 10.10
CA ARG A 111 -16.05 -15.70 9.28
C ARG A 111 -16.79 -15.24 8.04
N ASP A 112 -16.66 -16.00 6.95
CA ASP A 112 -17.42 -15.76 5.74
C ASP A 112 -18.91 -16.14 5.91
N GLU A 113 -19.69 -16.02 4.84
CA GLU A 113 -21.12 -16.33 4.82
C GLU A 113 -21.44 -17.82 5.12
N HIS A 114 -20.46 -18.71 4.95
CA HIS A 114 -20.56 -20.13 5.26
C HIS A 114 -20.02 -20.47 6.65
N GLY A 115 -19.55 -19.48 7.40
CA GLY A 115 -18.94 -19.67 8.70
C GLY A 115 -17.49 -20.16 8.63
N ALA A 116 -16.81 -20.16 7.47
CA ALA A 116 -15.40 -20.51 7.37
C ALA A 116 -14.48 -19.33 7.77
N PRO A 117 -13.24 -19.59 8.23
CA PRO A 117 -12.26 -18.52 8.46
C PRO A 117 -12.01 -17.71 7.18
N VAL A 118 -11.91 -16.39 7.31
CA VAL A 118 -11.50 -15.53 6.20
C VAL A 118 -9.99 -15.59 6.07
N LEU A 119 -9.50 -15.97 4.88
CA LEU A 119 -8.08 -16.05 4.56
C LEU A 119 -7.76 -15.19 3.34
N ASP A 120 -6.51 -14.77 3.22
CA ASP A 120 -6.01 -13.93 2.15
C ASP A 120 -4.49 -14.12 2.00
N ASP A 121 -3.93 -13.52 0.96
CA ASP A 121 -2.48 -13.30 0.86
C ASP A 121 -2.01 -12.33 1.97
N SER A 122 -0.77 -12.52 2.43
CA SER A 122 -0.11 -11.53 3.30
C SER A 122 0.60 -10.47 2.47
N PHE A 123 0.73 -9.26 3.01
CA PHE A 123 1.35 -8.13 2.31
C PHE A 123 2.36 -7.41 3.19
N LEU A 124 3.35 -6.79 2.56
CA LEU A 124 4.24 -5.80 3.14
C LEU A 124 4.05 -4.47 2.39
N ALA A 125 3.60 -3.43 3.08
CA ALA A 125 3.60 -2.07 2.55
C ALA A 125 4.86 -1.35 3.03
N VAL A 126 5.64 -0.80 2.11
CA VAL A 126 6.77 0.08 2.42
C VAL A 126 6.35 1.51 2.12
N LEU A 127 6.33 2.36 3.14
CA LEU A 127 5.91 3.75 3.06
C LEU A 127 7.14 4.63 3.26
N HIS A 128 7.61 5.28 2.20
CA HIS A 128 8.75 6.17 2.25
C HIS A 128 8.35 7.61 1.89
N ALA A 129 8.40 8.50 2.89
CA ALA A 129 8.10 9.92 2.76
C ALA A 129 9.35 10.80 2.55
N GLY A 130 10.56 10.21 2.63
CA GLY A 130 11.81 10.92 2.42
C GLY A 130 11.95 11.43 0.98
N ALA A 131 12.77 12.47 0.80
CA ALA A 131 13.03 13.04 -0.53
C ALA A 131 14.07 12.24 -1.31
N ASP A 132 15.05 11.68 -0.61
CA ASP A 132 16.16 10.91 -1.18
C ASP A 132 15.86 9.40 -1.13
N PRO A 133 16.37 8.60 -2.08
CA PRO A 133 16.22 7.15 -2.04
C PRO A 133 16.74 6.54 -0.73
N VAL A 134 16.12 5.44 -0.31
CA VAL A 134 16.51 4.67 0.87
C VAL A 134 16.66 3.19 0.54
N GLU A 135 17.65 2.56 1.14
CA GLU A 135 17.77 1.10 1.12
C GLU A 135 16.83 0.49 2.16
N PHE A 136 15.99 -0.45 1.72
CA PHE A 136 15.06 -1.18 2.56
C PHE A 136 15.33 -2.68 2.48
N GLU A 137 15.70 -3.30 3.60
CA GLU A 137 15.89 -4.74 3.70
C GLU A 137 14.53 -5.45 3.89
N LEU A 138 14.19 -6.35 2.97
CA LEU A 138 12.94 -7.09 3.01
C LEU A 138 12.97 -8.12 4.17
N PRO A 139 12.01 -8.11 5.11
CA PRO A 139 12.01 -9.01 6.24
C PRO A 139 12.11 -10.49 5.85
N GLY A 140 13.03 -11.21 6.49
CA GLY A 140 13.24 -12.63 6.30
C GLY A 140 12.23 -13.52 7.02
N ALA A 141 12.61 -14.79 7.20
CA ALA A 141 11.90 -15.69 8.12
C ALA A 141 11.78 -15.07 9.53
N PRO A 142 10.66 -15.27 10.26
CA PRO A 142 9.53 -16.14 9.89
C PRO A 142 8.46 -15.48 8.98
N TRP A 143 8.68 -14.26 8.49
CA TRP A 143 7.65 -13.46 7.83
C TRP A 143 7.39 -13.84 6.37
N ALA A 144 8.43 -14.22 5.64
CA ALA A 144 8.37 -14.51 4.21
C ALA A 144 9.56 -15.36 3.74
N GLN A 145 9.38 -16.07 2.62
CA GLN A 145 10.49 -16.63 1.82
C GLN A 145 10.83 -15.73 0.62
N GLY A 146 9.85 -14.97 0.14
CA GLY A 146 10.03 -13.98 -0.93
C GLY A 146 8.88 -12.99 -0.99
N TYR A 147 8.97 -12.08 -1.95
CA TYR A 147 8.04 -10.98 -2.15
C TYR A 147 7.83 -10.74 -3.65
N GLU A 148 6.60 -10.44 -4.05
CA GLU A 148 6.25 -9.93 -5.38
C GLU A 148 5.80 -8.48 -5.25
N VAL A 149 6.39 -7.55 -6.00
CA VAL A 149 5.96 -6.15 -6.03
C VAL A 149 4.66 -6.01 -6.83
N VAL A 150 3.56 -5.68 -6.16
CA VAL A 150 2.23 -5.53 -6.79
C VAL A 150 1.81 -4.08 -7.00
N VAL A 151 2.39 -3.15 -6.24
CA VAL A 151 2.26 -1.69 -6.43
C VAL A 151 3.63 -1.05 -6.23
N ASP A 152 3.96 -0.12 -7.10
CA ASP A 152 5.11 0.77 -6.97
C ASP A 152 4.71 2.16 -7.50
N THR A 153 4.56 3.13 -6.60
CA THR A 153 4.17 4.50 -6.97
C THR A 153 5.32 5.33 -7.53
N GLY A 154 6.55 4.82 -7.50
CA GLY A 154 7.73 5.46 -8.10
C GLY A 154 7.84 5.23 -9.61
N ARG A 155 7.04 4.30 -10.17
CA ARG A 155 6.97 4.05 -11.61
C ARG A 155 6.03 5.04 -12.31
N GLU A 156 6.43 5.52 -13.48
CA GLU A 156 5.56 6.33 -14.34
C GLU A 156 4.47 5.47 -15.01
N GLU A 157 4.85 4.31 -15.53
CA GLU A 157 3.92 3.35 -16.17
C GLU A 157 3.14 2.55 -15.13
N GLN A 158 1.81 2.57 -15.22
CA GLN A 158 0.89 1.99 -14.23
C GLN A 158 -0.19 1.08 -14.82
N SER A 159 -0.20 0.87 -16.14
CA SER A 159 -1.15 0.00 -16.84
C SER A 159 -1.13 -1.44 -16.31
N GLU A 160 0.05 -1.93 -15.89
CA GLU A 160 0.25 -3.28 -15.39
C GLU A 160 1.04 -3.34 -14.07
N PRO A 161 0.77 -4.36 -13.22
CA PRO A 161 1.53 -4.55 -11.99
C PRO A 161 3.02 -4.76 -12.26
N PRO A 162 3.91 -4.30 -11.34
CA PRO A 162 5.34 -4.48 -11.53
C PRO A 162 5.74 -5.95 -11.69
N GLY A 163 5.20 -6.83 -10.85
CA GLY A 163 5.44 -8.28 -10.91
C GLY A 163 6.87 -8.72 -10.57
N THR A 164 7.77 -7.77 -10.25
CA THR A 164 9.15 -8.07 -9.85
C THR A 164 9.14 -8.89 -8.57
N GLU A 165 9.92 -9.98 -8.56
CA GLU A 165 10.07 -10.84 -7.39
C GLU A 165 11.43 -10.64 -6.71
N HIS A 166 11.42 -10.65 -5.38
CA HIS A 166 12.61 -10.55 -4.55
C HIS A 166 12.62 -11.66 -3.50
N PRO A 167 13.75 -12.38 -3.32
CA PRO A 167 13.94 -13.24 -2.15
C PRO A 167 13.85 -12.43 -0.85
N ALA A 168 13.34 -13.03 0.22
CA ALA A 168 13.36 -12.40 1.53
C ALA A 168 14.80 -12.19 2.03
N GLY A 169 15.04 -11.14 2.81
CA GLY A 169 16.39 -10.70 3.21
C GLY A 169 17.15 -9.91 2.14
N THR A 170 16.60 -9.74 0.94
CA THR A 170 17.18 -8.87 -0.09
C THR A 170 16.95 -7.40 0.25
N THR A 171 17.95 -6.57 0.01
CA THR A 171 17.80 -5.11 0.08
C THR A 171 17.32 -4.56 -1.25
N VAL A 172 16.29 -3.72 -1.21
CA VAL A 172 15.76 -2.99 -2.36
C VAL A 172 15.94 -1.49 -2.17
N THR A 173 16.25 -0.78 -3.25
CA THR A 173 16.27 0.68 -3.25
C THR A 173 14.85 1.21 -3.44
N VAL A 174 14.34 1.96 -2.47
CA VAL A 174 13.05 2.64 -2.53
C VAL A 174 13.29 4.10 -2.90
N PRO A 175 12.80 4.59 -4.06
CA PRO A 175 12.97 5.98 -4.44
C PRO A 175 12.29 6.93 -3.44
N GLY A 176 12.70 8.21 -3.46
CA GLY A 176 12.04 9.25 -2.66
C GLY A 176 10.52 9.28 -2.89
N ARG A 177 9.76 9.56 -1.84
CA ARG A 177 8.30 9.74 -1.88
C ARG A 177 7.53 8.57 -2.52
N THR A 178 7.97 7.34 -2.24
CA THR A 178 7.43 6.12 -2.85
C THR A 178 6.69 5.25 -1.85
N VAL A 179 5.60 4.65 -2.32
CA VAL A 179 4.91 3.55 -1.64
C VAL A 179 5.06 2.29 -2.48
N LEU A 180 5.56 1.23 -1.84
CA LEU A 180 5.55 -0.11 -2.40
C LEU A 180 4.51 -0.96 -1.68
N LEU A 181 3.78 -1.79 -2.40
CA LEU A 181 3.02 -2.89 -1.84
C LEU A 181 3.57 -4.18 -2.40
N LEU A 182 4.02 -5.06 -1.52
CA LEU A 182 4.57 -6.36 -1.87
C LEU A 182 3.67 -7.47 -1.34
N ARG A 183 3.36 -8.45 -2.18
CA ARG A 183 2.69 -9.69 -1.78
C ARG A 183 3.72 -10.68 -1.26
N VAL A 184 3.47 -11.29 -0.12
CA VAL A 184 4.35 -12.27 0.50
C VAL A 184 4.27 -13.60 -0.25
N ARG A 185 5.42 -14.19 -0.53
CA ARG A 185 5.57 -15.55 -1.07
C ARG A 185 6.06 -16.49 0.03
N GLY A 186 5.38 -17.63 0.14
CA GLY A 186 5.55 -18.62 1.20
C GLY A 186 6.56 -19.70 0.87
#